data_AF-A0A418GJ04-F1
#
_entry.id   AF-A0A418GJ04-F1
#
_cell.length_a   1.000
_cell.length_b   1.000
_cell.length_c   1.000
_cell.angle_alpha   90.00
_cell.angle_beta   90.00
_cell.angle_gamma   90.00
#
_symmetry.space_group_name_H-M   'P 1'
#
loop_
_entity.id
_entity.type
_entity.pdbx_description
1 polymer ?
#
loop_
_entity_poly.entity_id
_entity_poly.type
_entity_poly.pdbx_seq_one_letter_code
_entity_poly.pdbx_strand_id
1 'polypeptide(L)'
;MVAKKNEDQTLAIAQVSQKVDRVSSEISQTVSQGQSENARQIAQVRQYVDKKGSEITSTTDKKLGDQAVTIQQIQRVQSDTRNELNAMYMLKVQKTKNGIPYVAGIGAGIEDVDGQTLSNILLQADRIAMITPENGNTTPLFVAQGNQLFMNDVFLKRLFAVSITSSGNPPTFSLTPDGRLTARNADISGAITANTGTLNNVTINENCVIRGKLSANQIEGDLVKTVGKAFPRDSRAPKRWPSGTITVRVYDDQPFNRQIVIPAVAFSGARHERENSDTYSSCRLIVKKNGAEIYNRTAMDNTLVYSGVIDMPAGRGDMTLEFSVSAWWVNGWYPTASISDLLVVVMKKATAGITIS
;
A
#
# COMPACT_ATOMS: atom_id res chain seq x y z
N MET A 1 -142.88 -1.23 -60.52
CA MET A 1 -141.72 -1.81 -59.79
C MET A 1 -140.37 -1.60 -60.48
N VAL A 2 -140.32 -1.32 -61.80
CA VAL A 2 -139.05 -1.17 -62.56
C VAL A 2 -138.39 0.21 -62.41
N ALA A 3 -139.15 1.31 -62.36
CA ALA A 3 -138.58 2.67 -62.31
C ALA A 3 -137.80 2.99 -61.03
N LYS A 4 -138.31 2.58 -59.86
CA LYS A 4 -137.66 2.81 -58.55
C LYS A 4 -136.30 2.10 -58.44
N LYS A 5 -136.14 0.96 -59.13
CA LYS A 5 -134.92 0.16 -59.15
C LYS A 5 -133.79 0.84 -59.93
N ASN A 6 -134.12 1.62 -60.96
CA ASN A 6 -133.15 2.38 -61.77
C ASN A 6 -132.60 3.61 -61.04
N GLU A 7 -133.42 4.33 -60.27
CA GLU A 7 -132.96 5.48 -59.48
C GLU A 7 -132.01 5.05 -58.36
N ASP A 8 -132.34 3.98 -57.62
CA ASP A 8 -131.48 3.43 -56.58
C ASP A 8 -130.14 2.91 -57.14
N GLN A 9 -130.15 2.30 -58.34
CA GLN A 9 -128.91 1.90 -59.03
C GLN A 9 -128.06 3.10 -59.46
N THR A 10 -128.69 4.19 -59.91
CA THR A 10 -127.95 5.39 -60.36
C THR A 10 -127.29 6.11 -59.18
N LEU A 11 -127.99 6.20 -58.03
CA LEU A 11 -127.44 6.73 -56.78
C LEU A 11 -126.29 5.86 -56.23
N ALA A 12 -126.42 4.53 -56.30
CA ALA A 12 -125.37 3.61 -55.89
C ALA A 12 -124.12 3.74 -56.77
N ILE A 13 -124.28 3.88 -58.09
CA ILE A 13 -123.15 4.10 -59.02
C ILE A 13 -122.45 5.43 -58.73
N ALA A 14 -123.21 6.51 -58.46
CA ALA A 14 -122.64 7.81 -58.12
C ALA A 14 -121.82 7.75 -56.81
N GLN A 15 -122.33 7.08 -55.77
CA GLN A 15 -121.59 6.90 -54.51
C GLN A 15 -120.33 6.04 -54.70
N VAL A 16 -120.40 5.00 -55.53
CA VAL A 16 -119.22 4.19 -55.85
C VAL A 16 -118.19 5.02 -56.61
N SER A 17 -118.59 5.81 -57.59
CA SER A 17 -117.67 6.68 -58.34
C SER A 17 -116.96 7.68 -57.42
N GLN A 18 -117.72 8.33 -56.52
CA GLN A 18 -117.16 9.29 -55.58
C GLN A 18 -116.20 8.63 -54.58
N LYS A 19 -116.47 7.38 -54.19
CA LYS A 19 -115.58 6.58 -53.34
C LYS A 19 -114.32 6.15 -54.08
N VAL A 20 -114.43 5.79 -55.36
CA VAL A 20 -113.29 5.46 -56.23
C VAL A 20 -112.37 6.67 -56.41
N ASP A 21 -112.93 7.86 -56.65
CA ASP A 21 -112.15 9.08 -56.81
C ASP A 21 -111.42 9.45 -55.52
N ARG A 22 -112.10 9.32 -54.37
CA ARG A 22 -111.50 9.55 -53.06
C ARG A 22 -110.35 8.59 -52.76
N VAL A 23 -110.57 7.29 -52.99
CA VAL A 23 -109.55 6.26 -52.79
C VAL A 23 -108.37 6.47 -53.74
N SER A 24 -108.62 6.86 -54.99
CA SER A 24 -107.57 7.17 -55.97
C SER A 24 -106.71 8.36 -55.54
N SER A 25 -107.34 9.40 -54.98
CA SER A 25 -106.63 10.55 -54.42
C SER A 25 -105.80 10.18 -53.18
N GLU A 26 -106.35 9.38 -52.27
CA GLU A 26 -105.66 8.91 -51.06
C GLU A 26 -104.45 8.04 -51.44
N ILE A 27 -104.60 7.10 -52.38
CA ILE A 27 -103.50 6.28 -52.90
C ILE A 27 -102.42 7.16 -53.53
N SER A 28 -102.80 8.14 -54.35
CA SER A 28 -101.83 9.03 -55.01
C SER A 28 -101.02 9.85 -54.00
N GLN A 29 -101.65 10.32 -52.92
CA GLN A 29 -100.94 10.99 -51.82
C GLN A 29 -100.02 10.06 -51.05
N THR A 30 -100.48 8.85 -50.68
CA THR A 30 -99.65 7.88 -49.96
C THR A 30 -98.45 7.43 -50.78
N VAL A 31 -98.62 7.21 -52.08
CA VAL A 31 -97.52 6.85 -52.99
C VAL A 31 -96.51 7.99 -53.12
N SER A 32 -96.97 9.24 -53.25
CA SER A 32 -96.08 10.41 -53.34
C SER A 32 -95.28 10.66 -52.05
N GLN A 33 -95.94 10.48 -50.90
CA GLN A 33 -95.28 10.56 -49.58
C GLN A 33 -94.26 9.42 -49.40
N GLY A 34 -94.64 8.18 -49.72
CA GLY A 34 -93.75 7.03 -49.66
C GLY A 34 -92.53 7.15 -50.58
N GLN A 35 -92.70 7.70 -51.78
CA GLN A 35 -91.60 7.96 -52.71
C GLN A 35 -90.60 8.98 -52.15
N SER A 36 -91.11 10.03 -51.50
CA SER A 36 -90.30 11.10 -50.92
C SER A 36 -89.53 10.64 -49.66
N GLU A 37 -90.16 9.83 -48.81
CA GLU A 37 -89.51 9.23 -47.64
C GLU A 37 -88.42 8.23 -48.05
N ASN A 38 -88.70 7.36 -49.02
CA ASN A 38 -87.71 6.43 -49.56
C ASN A 38 -86.51 7.16 -50.15
N ALA A 39 -86.73 8.25 -50.91
CA ALA A 39 -85.64 9.06 -51.46
C ALA A 39 -84.75 9.66 -50.36
N ARG A 40 -85.34 10.14 -49.25
CA ARG A 40 -84.58 10.66 -48.09
C ARG A 40 -83.80 9.58 -47.37
N GLN A 41 -84.39 8.41 -47.14
CA GLN A 41 -83.70 7.29 -46.49
C GLN A 41 -82.51 6.80 -47.33
N ILE A 42 -82.68 6.69 -48.66
CA ILE A 42 -81.60 6.31 -49.57
C ILE A 42 -80.46 7.33 -49.55
N ALA A 43 -80.77 8.63 -49.49
CA ALA A 43 -79.74 9.67 -49.39
C ALA A 43 -78.94 9.59 -48.08
N GLN A 44 -79.59 9.31 -46.96
CA GLN A 44 -78.93 9.14 -45.66
C GLN A 44 -78.04 7.89 -45.62
N VAL A 45 -78.51 6.78 -46.19
CA VAL A 45 -77.72 5.53 -46.29
C VAL A 45 -76.46 5.75 -47.12
N ARG A 46 -76.56 6.46 -48.26
CA ARG A 46 -75.38 6.80 -49.08
C ARG A 46 -74.34 7.61 -48.30
N GLN A 47 -74.76 8.66 -47.61
CA GLN A 47 -73.84 9.45 -46.78
C GLN A 47 -73.17 8.64 -45.68
N TYR A 48 -73.91 7.72 -45.03
CA TYR A 48 -73.34 6.86 -44.01
C TYR A 48 -72.30 5.89 -44.58
N VAL A 49 -72.60 5.29 -45.74
CA VAL A 49 -71.68 4.37 -46.44
C VAL A 49 -70.41 5.10 -46.88
N ASP A 50 -70.51 6.31 -47.45
CA ASP A 50 -69.35 7.08 -47.90
C ASP A 50 -68.43 7.47 -46.72
N LYS A 51 -69.04 7.90 -45.60
CA LYS A 51 -68.30 8.23 -44.38
C LYS A 51 -67.58 7.00 -43.82
N LYS A 52 -68.28 5.85 -43.74
CA LYS A 52 -67.69 4.61 -43.23
C LYS A 52 -66.62 4.03 -44.15
N GLY A 53 -66.78 4.15 -45.46
CA GLY A 53 -65.74 3.79 -46.44
C GLY A 53 -64.45 4.58 -46.20
N SER A 54 -64.57 5.89 -45.99
CA SER A 54 -63.41 6.77 -45.74
C SER A 54 -62.69 6.43 -44.41
N GLU A 55 -63.44 6.13 -43.34
CA GLU A 55 -62.88 5.69 -42.05
C GLU A 55 -62.14 4.34 -42.17
N ILE A 56 -62.69 3.39 -42.94
CA ILE A 56 -62.09 2.08 -43.18
C ILE A 56 -60.77 2.22 -43.94
N THR A 57 -60.74 2.99 -45.04
CA THR A 57 -59.51 3.18 -45.83
C THR A 57 -58.39 3.78 -44.97
N SER A 58 -58.68 4.86 -44.24
CA SER A 58 -57.70 5.54 -43.37
C SER A 58 -57.14 4.63 -42.26
N THR A 59 -57.99 3.79 -41.67
CA THR A 59 -57.57 2.86 -40.61
C THR A 59 -56.76 1.68 -41.16
N THR A 60 -57.13 1.21 -42.35
CA THR A 60 -56.49 0.06 -43.00
C THR A 60 -55.09 0.44 -43.50
N ASP A 61 -54.92 1.62 -44.10
CA ASP A 61 -53.61 2.10 -44.57
C ASP A 61 -52.61 2.29 -43.42
N LYS A 62 -53.07 2.84 -42.28
CA LYS A 62 -52.23 3.00 -41.08
C LYS A 62 -51.78 1.66 -40.51
N LYS A 63 -52.71 0.70 -40.34
CA LYS A 63 -52.37 -0.62 -39.79
C LYS A 63 -51.45 -1.41 -40.72
N LEU A 64 -51.66 -1.35 -42.03
CA LEU A 64 -50.79 -1.99 -43.01
C LEU A 64 -49.39 -1.38 -43.04
N GLY A 65 -49.27 -0.06 -42.91
CA GLY A 65 -47.98 0.63 -42.79
C GLY A 65 -47.18 0.17 -41.55
N ASP A 66 -47.80 0.17 -40.38
CA ASP A 66 -47.14 -0.25 -39.12
C ASP A 66 -46.77 -1.75 -39.13
N GLN A 67 -47.63 -2.59 -39.71
CA GLN A 67 -47.35 -4.02 -39.86
C GLN A 67 -46.23 -4.29 -40.86
N ALA A 68 -46.13 -3.54 -41.96
CA ALA A 68 -45.03 -3.67 -42.92
C ALA A 68 -43.66 -3.37 -42.29
N VAL A 69 -43.56 -2.34 -41.44
CA VAL A 69 -42.32 -1.99 -40.72
C VAL A 69 -41.92 -3.10 -39.73
N THR A 70 -42.88 -3.66 -39.02
CA THR A 70 -42.63 -4.76 -38.06
C THR A 70 -42.19 -6.04 -38.77
N ILE A 71 -42.81 -6.37 -39.91
CA ILE A 71 -42.48 -7.57 -40.70
C ILE A 71 -41.07 -7.45 -41.31
N GLN A 72 -40.66 -6.27 -41.76
CA GLN A 72 -39.29 -6.06 -42.26
C GLN A 72 -38.22 -6.26 -41.16
N GLN A 73 -38.50 -5.86 -39.91
CA GLN A 73 -37.59 -6.10 -38.79
C GLN A 73 -37.47 -7.59 -38.44
N ILE A 74 -38.59 -8.33 -38.40
CA ILE A 74 -38.59 -9.76 -38.09
C ILE A 74 -37.93 -10.58 -39.20
N GLN A 75 -38.17 -10.24 -40.47
CA GLN A 75 -37.57 -10.95 -41.61
C GLN A 75 -36.05 -10.79 -41.68
N ARG A 76 -35.50 -9.61 -41.33
CA ARG A 76 -34.04 -9.42 -41.23
C ARG A 76 -33.40 -10.28 -40.14
N VAL A 77 -34.01 -10.34 -38.95
CA VAL A 77 -33.51 -11.17 -37.85
C VAL A 77 -33.54 -12.67 -38.21
N GLN A 78 -34.56 -13.10 -38.95
CA GLN A 78 -34.74 -14.51 -39.29
C GLN A 78 -33.92 -14.98 -40.51
N SER A 79 -33.62 -14.11 -41.48
CA SER A 79 -32.71 -14.43 -42.59
C SER A 79 -31.29 -14.63 -42.10
N ASP A 80 -30.84 -13.80 -41.16
CA ASP A 80 -29.47 -13.80 -40.67
C ASP A 80 -29.17 -15.01 -39.76
N THR A 81 -30.21 -15.62 -39.19
CA THR A 81 -30.08 -16.79 -38.28
C THR A 81 -30.07 -18.14 -39.02
N ARG A 82 -30.49 -18.20 -40.28
CA ARG A 82 -30.73 -19.49 -40.97
C ARG A 82 -29.51 -20.14 -41.63
N ASN A 83 -28.42 -19.40 -41.86
CA ASN A 83 -27.32 -19.91 -42.69
C ASN A 83 -26.10 -20.46 -41.94
N GLU A 84 -25.91 -20.21 -40.64
CA GLU A 84 -24.70 -20.65 -39.92
C GLU A 84 -24.97 -20.97 -38.44
N LEU A 85 -25.68 -22.07 -38.18
CA LEU A 85 -26.02 -22.49 -36.82
C LEU A 85 -25.07 -23.58 -36.29
N ASN A 86 -23.83 -23.21 -36.00
CA ASN A 86 -23.03 -23.85 -34.95
C ASN A 86 -22.71 -22.78 -33.90
N ALA A 87 -23.60 -22.68 -32.90
CA ALA A 87 -23.45 -21.92 -31.66
C ALA A 87 -22.94 -20.46 -31.79
N MET A 88 -23.77 -19.56 -32.32
CA MET A 88 -23.63 -18.11 -32.12
C MET A 88 -24.77 -17.58 -31.25
N TYR A 89 -24.46 -16.80 -30.20
CA TYR A 89 -25.47 -15.96 -29.52
C TYR A 89 -25.15 -14.46 -29.64
N MET A 90 -26.15 -13.77 -30.21
CA MET A 90 -26.39 -12.35 -30.53
C MET A 90 -25.69 -11.23 -29.73
N LEU A 91 -25.15 -10.25 -30.48
CA LEU A 91 -24.74 -8.92 -30.02
C LEU A 91 -25.96 -8.00 -29.84
N LYS A 92 -26.37 -7.76 -28.59
CA LYS A 92 -27.45 -6.82 -28.25
C LYS A 92 -26.87 -5.43 -28.03
N VAL A 93 -27.62 -4.37 -28.32
CA VAL A 93 -27.24 -2.98 -28.05
C VAL A 93 -28.36 -2.33 -27.24
N GLN A 94 -28.03 -1.52 -26.22
CA GLN A 94 -28.99 -0.74 -25.42
C GLN A 94 -28.53 0.72 -25.34
N LYS A 95 -29.28 1.62 -24.68
CA LYS A 95 -28.91 3.00 -24.38
C LYS A 95 -28.90 3.25 -22.86
N THR A 96 -28.01 4.12 -22.34
CA THR A 96 -28.05 4.61 -20.94
C THR A 96 -29.28 5.49 -20.73
N LYS A 97 -29.62 5.83 -19.47
CA LYS A 97 -30.72 6.76 -19.13
C LYS A 97 -30.61 8.13 -19.82
N ASN A 98 -29.40 8.52 -20.22
CA ASN A 98 -29.12 9.77 -20.95
C ASN A 98 -29.10 9.57 -22.49
N GLY A 99 -29.47 8.38 -22.98
CA GLY A 99 -29.51 8.06 -24.42
C GLY A 99 -28.23 7.46 -25.01
N ILE A 100 -27.22 7.11 -24.20
CA ILE A 100 -25.89 6.68 -24.70
C ILE A 100 -25.91 5.19 -25.04
N PRO A 101 -25.78 4.77 -26.31
CA PRO A 101 -25.79 3.36 -26.64
C PRO A 101 -24.59 2.59 -26.04
N TYR A 102 -24.80 1.43 -25.44
CA TYR A 102 -23.74 0.51 -25.00
C TYR A 102 -23.98 -0.91 -25.53
N VAL A 103 -22.88 -1.58 -25.86
CA VAL A 103 -22.88 -2.97 -26.30
C VAL A 103 -23.31 -3.86 -25.12
N ALA A 104 -24.40 -4.57 -25.36
CA ALA A 104 -25.19 -5.29 -24.38
C ALA A 104 -25.21 -6.81 -24.63
N GLY A 105 -24.34 -7.34 -25.51
CA GLY A 105 -24.26 -8.77 -25.79
C GLY A 105 -22.87 -9.24 -26.21
N ILE A 106 -22.61 -10.52 -25.94
CA ILE A 106 -21.36 -11.25 -26.19
C ILE A 106 -21.72 -12.65 -26.69
N GLY A 107 -20.96 -13.18 -27.63
CA GLY A 107 -21.04 -14.58 -28.03
C GLY A 107 -20.56 -15.51 -26.92
N ALA A 108 -21.45 -16.38 -26.46
CA ALA A 108 -21.13 -17.47 -25.53
C ALA A 108 -21.18 -18.80 -26.29
N GLY A 109 -20.12 -19.60 -26.13
CA GLY A 109 -20.00 -20.92 -26.74
C GLY A 109 -19.54 -21.94 -25.70
N ILE A 110 -19.77 -23.22 -26.00
CA ILE A 110 -19.26 -24.34 -25.21
C ILE A 110 -18.10 -24.93 -26.00
N GLU A 111 -16.95 -25.04 -25.37
CA GLU A 111 -15.79 -25.73 -25.91
C GLU A 111 -15.53 -26.96 -25.03
N ASP A 112 -15.37 -28.13 -25.66
CA ASP A 112 -15.10 -29.38 -24.95
C ASP A 112 -13.60 -29.66 -25.08
N VAL A 113 -12.85 -29.37 -24.01
CA VAL A 113 -11.40 -29.63 -23.95
C VAL A 113 -11.17 -30.68 -22.87
N ASP A 114 -10.54 -31.80 -23.25
CA ASP A 114 -10.21 -32.91 -22.35
C ASP A 114 -11.38 -33.44 -21.48
N GLY A 115 -12.59 -33.49 -22.06
CA GLY A 115 -13.79 -34.00 -21.38
C GLY A 115 -14.35 -33.08 -20.28
N GLN A 116 -13.90 -31.82 -20.23
CA GLN A 116 -14.48 -30.78 -19.40
C GLN A 116 -15.19 -29.76 -20.28
N THR A 117 -16.49 -29.61 -20.05
CA THR A 117 -17.32 -28.58 -20.68
C THR A 117 -16.91 -27.20 -20.18
N LEU A 118 -16.21 -26.42 -21.02
CA LEU A 118 -15.78 -25.05 -20.72
C LEU A 118 -16.70 -24.06 -21.43
N SER A 119 -17.44 -23.29 -20.65
CA SER A 119 -18.25 -22.17 -21.16
C SER A 119 -17.35 -20.95 -21.34
N ASN A 120 -17.20 -20.48 -22.58
CA ASN A 120 -16.38 -19.32 -22.93
C ASN A 120 -17.25 -18.15 -23.40
N ILE A 121 -16.90 -16.94 -22.96
CA ILE A 121 -17.48 -15.67 -23.42
C ILE A 121 -16.38 -14.97 -24.24
N LEU A 122 -16.54 -14.93 -25.57
CA LEU A 122 -15.56 -14.32 -26.48
C LEU A 122 -16.03 -12.93 -26.89
N LEU A 123 -15.25 -11.91 -26.53
CA LEU A 123 -15.48 -10.50 -26.84
C LEU A 123 -14.53 -10.04 -27.94
N GLN A 124 -15.06 -9.69 -29.10
CA GLN A 124 -14.32 -8.90 -30.10
C GLN A 124 -14.79 -7.45 -30.02
N ALA A 125 -14.03 -6.58 -29.36
CA ALA A 125 -14.34 -5.16 -29.21
C ALA A 125 -13.06 -4.33 -29.02
N ASP A 126 -13.03 -3.11 -29.56
CA ASP A 126 -11.89 -2.19 -29.40
C ASP A 126 -11.68 -1.73 -27.95
N ARG A 127 -12.77 -1.69 -27.18
CA ARG A 127 -12.78 -1.29 -25.77
C ARG A 127 -13.90 -2.00 -25.02
N ILE A 128 -13.55 -2.68 -23.95
CA ILE A 128 -14.49 -3.27 -22.99
C ILE A 128 -14.35 -2.49 -21.69
N ALA A 129 -15.42 -1.90 -21.21
CA ALA A 129 -15.42 -1.15 -19.96
C ALA A 129 -16.62 -1.55 -19.11
N MET A 130 -16.37 -1.90 -17.85
CA MET A 130 -17.45 -2.10 -16.89
C MET A 130 -17.69 -0.76 -16.17
N ILE A 131 -18.79 -0.09 -16.50
CA ILE A 131 -19.15 1.19 -15.90
C ILE A 131 -20.23 1.01 -14.83
N THR A 132 -20.09 1.69 -13.70
CA THR A 132 -21.12 1.74 -12.65
C THR A 132 -21.73 3.14 -12.66
N PRO A 133 -22.99 3.34 -13.10
CA PRO A 133 -23.57 4.67 -13.28
C PRO A 133 -23.90 5.45 -12.00
N GLU A 134 -23.55 4.95 -10.81
CA GLU A 134 -23.97 5.56 -9.55
C GLU A 134 -23.32 6.93 -9.34
N ASN A 135 -24.16 7.92 -8.98
CA ASN A 135 -23.78 9.30 -8.64
C ASN A 135 -23.10 10.13 -9.76
N GLY A 136 -23.25 9.76 -11.03
CA GLY A 136 -22.61 10.49 -12.13
C GLY A 136 -21.09 10.29 -12.20
N ASN A 137 -20.54 9.37 -11.39
CA ASN A 137 -19.16 8.93 -11.51
C ASN A 137 -19.06 8.04 -12.76
N THR A 138 -18.35 8.51 -13.77
CA THR A 138 -18.19 7.83 -15.07
C THR A 138 -16.94 6.94 -15.11
N THR A 139 -16.21 6.85 -14.00
CA THR A 139 -14.97 6.07 -13.92
C THR A 139 -15.30 4.56 -14.00
N PRO A 140 -14.87 3.85 -15.05
CA PRO A 140 -15.13 2.42 -15.16
C PRO A 140 -14.39 1.62 -14.08
N LEU A 141 -14.97 0.51 -13.61
CA LEU A 141 -14.34 -0.45 -12.70
C LEU A 141 -13.09 -1.06 -13.33
N PHE A 142 -13.19 -1.48 -14.58
CA PHE A 142 -12.05 -1.82 -15.42
C PHE A 142 -12.29 -1.38 -16.87
N VAL A 143 -11.19 -1.18 -17.59
CA VAL A 143 -11.17 -0.95 -19.03
C VAL A 143 -10.13 -1.87 -19.66
N ALA A 144 -10.56 -2.77 -20.53
CA ALA A 144 -9.66 -3.46 -21.45
C ALA A 144 -9.65 -2.69 -22.78
N GLN A 145 -8.49 -2.20 -23.19
CA GLN A 145 -8.32 -1.48 -24.45
C GLN A 145 -6.93 -1.77 -25.02
N GLY A 146 -6.89 -2.19 -26.29
CA GLY A 146 -5.66 -2.72 -26.88
C GLY A 146 -5.15 -3.92 -26.09
N ASN A 147 -3.86 -3.91 -25.73
CA ASN A 147 -3.21 -4.98 -24.97
C ASN A 147 -3.08 -4.66 -23.46
N GLN A 148 -3.89 -3.73 -22.94
CA GLN A 148 -3.81 -3.29 -21.54
C GLN A 148 -5.17 -3.40 -20.83
N LEU A 149 -5.11 -3.76 -19.56
CA LEU A 149 -6.23 -3.74 -18.63
C LEU A 149 -5.97 -2.67 -17.56
N PHE A 150 -6.83 -1.66 -17.52
CA PHE A 150 -6.81 -0.59 -16.53
C PHE A 150 -7.82 -0.90 -15.44
N MET A 151 -7.41 -0.81 -14.18
CA MET A 151 -8.24 -1.07 -12.99
C MET A 151 -7.92 0.00 -11.94
N ASN A 152 -8.92 0.49 -11.22
CA ASN A 152 -8.71 1.46 -10.13
C ASN A 152 -8.20 0.75 -8.87
N ASP A 153 -8.97 -0.23 -8.38
CA ASP A 153 -8.66 -1.05 -7.23
C ASP A 153 -8.85 -2.52 -7.57
N VAL A 154 -7.97 -3.39 -7.05
CA VAL A 154 -8.03 -4.83 -7.31
C VAL A 154 -7.80 -5.63 -6.02
N PHE A 155 -8.66 -6.62 -5.77
CA PHE A 155 -8.51 -7.59 -4.68
C PHE A 155 -8.22 -8.97 -5.29
N LEU A 156 -7.04 -9.53 -5.02
CA LEU A 156 -6.58 -10.80 -5.60
C LEU A 156 -6.17 -11.79 -4.50
N LYS A 157 -6.48 -13.07 -4.71
CA LYS A 157 -5.95 -14.15 -3.84
C LYS A 157 -4.47 -14.43 -4.11
N ARG A 158 -4.06 -14.45 -5.38
CA ARG A 158 -2.68 -14.64 -5.87
C ARG A 158 -2.50 -13.91 -7.20
N LEU A 159 -1.30 -13.40 -7.46
CA LEU A 159 -0.90 -12.80 -8.74
C LEU A 159 0.21 -13.65 -9.36
N PHE A 160 0.03 -14.09 -10.61
CA PHE A 160 1.05 -14.76 -11.41
C PHE A 160 1.45 -13.82 -12.54
N ALA A 161 2.68 -13.30 -12.50
CA ALA A 161 3.17 -12.32 -13.47
C ALA A 161 4.64 -12.59 -13.80
N VAL A 162 5.02 -12.40 -15.06
CA VAL A 162 6.41 -12.49 -15.53
C VAL A 162 7.25 -11.32 -15.01
N SER A 163 6.63 -10.15 -14.86
CA SER A 163 7.24 -8.97 -14.26
C SER A 163 6.18 -8.04 -13.67
N ILE A 164 6.54 -7.26 -12.66
CA ILE A 164 5.70 -6.22 -12.07
C ILE A 164 6.52 -4.93 -12.06
N THR A 165 5.96 -3.80 -12.51
CA THR A 165 6.68 -2.52 -12.55
C THR A 165 5.73 -1.38 -12.17
N SER A 166 6.14 -0.59 -11.18
CA SER A 166 5.40 0.63 -10.79
C SER A 166 5.53 1.72 -11.86
N SER A 167 4.56 2.62 -11.96
CA SER A 167 4.48 3.68 -12.98
C SER A 167 5.56 4.79 -12.93
N GLY A 168 6.41 4.83 -11.90
CA GLY A 168 7.49 5.83 -11.77
C GLY A 168 8.63 5.64 -12.79
N ASN A 169 9.36 6.71 -13.11
CA ASN A 169 10.57 6.67 -13.95
C ASN A 169 11.78 7.32 -13.23
N PRO A 170 12.76 6.54 -12.73
CA PRO A 170 12.79 5.08 -12.77
C PRO A 170 11.76 4.48 -11.78
N PRO A 171 11.34 3.22 -11.97
CA PRO A 171 10.34 2.57 -11.11
C PRO A 171 10.74 2.59 -9.62
N THR A 172 9.78 2.92 -8.75
CA THR A 172 9.96 2.83 -7.28
C THR A 172 9.99 1.37 -6.83
N PHE A 173 9.23 0.51 -7.51
CA PHE A 173 9.14 -0.93 -7.29
C PHE A 173 9.19 -1.68 -8.62
N SER A 174 10.02 -2.72 -8.71
CA SER A 174 9.98 -3.67 -9.84
C SER A 174 10.37 -5.09 -9.44
N LEU A 175 9.69 -6.07 -10.05
CA LEU A 175 10.06 -7.48 -10.07
C LEU A 175 10.31 -7.87 -11.52
N THR A 176 11.52 -8.31 -11.80
CA THR A 176 11.99 -8.72 -13.13
C THR A 176 11.82 -10.23 -13.33
N PRO A 177 11.82 -10.72 -14.59
CA PRO A 177 11.65 -12.15 -14.87
C PRO A 177 12.76 -13.04 -14.28
N ASP A 178 13.98 -12.51 -14.11
CA ASP A 178 15.10 -13.19 -13.45
C ASP A 178 15.00 -13.19 -11.92
N GLY A 179 13.91 -12.64 -11.35
CA GLY A 179 13.63 -12.64 -9.92
C GLY A 179 14.27 -11.49 -9.15
N ARG A 180 14.92 -10.53 -9.83
CA ARG A 180 15.45 -9.33 -9.17
C ARG A 180 14.31 -8.41 -8.75
N LEU A 181 14.24 -8.18 -7.43
CA LEU A 181 13.39 -7.21 -6.78
C LEU A 181 14.14 -5.88 -6.58
N THR A 182 13.56 -4.77 -7.03
CA THR A 182 14.06 -3.41 -6.74
C THR A 182 13.00 -2.62 -6.00
N ALA A 183 13.35 -2.05 -4.84
CA ALA A 183 12.47 -1.17 -4.07
C ALA A 183 13.26 0.02 -3.52
N ARG A 184 12.86 1.25 -3.85
CA ARG A 184 13.62 2.47 -3.51
C ARG A 184 13.30 3.07 -2.14
N ASN A 185 12.12 2.78 -1.59
CA ASN A 185 11.65 3.28 -0.30
C ASN A 185 10.89 2.17 0.43
N ALA A 186 11.59 1.06 0.70
CA ALA A 186 11.00 -0.09 1.37
C ALA A 186 11.04 0.10 2.89
N ASP A 187 9.90 -0.09 3.54
CA ASP A 187 9.78 -0.26 4.99
C ASP A 187 9.45 -1.74 5.27
N ILE A 188 10.36 -2.44 5.95
CA ILE A 188 10.26 -3.88 6.21
C ILE A 188 10.26 -4.08 7.72
N SER A 189 9.07 -4.29 8.28
CA SER A 189 8.88 -4.59 9.72
C SER A 189 9.12 -6.05 10.07
N GLY A 190 9.25 -6.92 9.07
CA GLY A 190 9.50 -8.35 9.23
C GLY A 190 10.98 -8.74 9.17
N ALA A 191 11.22 -10.05 9.15
CA ALA A 191 12.57 -10.60 9.02
C ALA A 191 13.08 -10.59 7.57
N ILE A 192 14.36 -10.28 7.39
CA ILE A 192 15.07 -10.43 6.12
C ILE A 192 16.11 -11.52 6.29
N THR A 193 16.04 -12.57 5.45
CA THR A 193 17.05 -13.63 5.38
C THR A 193 17.76 -13.54 4.03
N ALA A 194 19.08 -13.39 4.03
CA ALA A 194 19.89 -13.31 2.83
C ALA A 194 21.19 -14.12 3.01
N ASN A 195 21.61 -14.84 1.98
CA ASN A 195 22.88 -15.56 1.98
C ASN A 195 24.07 -14.61 1.77
N THR A 196 23.84 -13.51 1.04
CA THR A 196 24.85 -12.51 0.67
C THR A 196 24.18 -11.16 0.45
N GLY A 197 24.90 -10.07 0.65
CA GLY A 197 24.39 -8.73 0.35
C GLY A 197 25.43 -7.65 0.59
N THR A 198 25.11 -6.44 0.16
CA THR A 198 25.87 -5.22 0.47
C THR A 198 24.88 -4.17 0.93
N LEU A 199 25.16 -3.57 2.07
CA LEU A 199 24.32 -2.54 2.67
C LEU A 199 25.17 -1.27 2.84
N ASN A 200 24.62 -0.13 2.43
CA ASN A 200 25.26 1.17 2.55
C ASN A 200 24.46 2.03 3.53
N ASN A 201 25.14 2.80 4.38
CA ASN A 201 24.53 3.72 5.35
C ASN A 201 23.54 3.03 6.31
N VAL A 202 23.96 1.92 6.91
CA VAL A 202 23.14 1.17 7.87
C VAL A 202 23.25 1.78 9.25
N THR A 203 22.12 2.19 9.81
CA THR A 203 21.99 2.48 11.24
C THR A 203 21.36 1.27 11.92
N ILE A 204 22.00 0.78 12.98
CA ILE A 204 21.45 -0.27 13.85
C ILE A 204 21.11 0.41 15.17
N ASN A 205 19.82 0.65 15.41
CA ASN A 205 19.36 1.39 16.59
C ASN A 205 19.53 0.59 17.89
N GLU A 206 19.59 -0.74 17.78
CA GLU A 206 19.74 -1.65 18.91
C GLU A 206 20.98 -2.55 18.71
N ASN A 207 20.83 -3.84 18.93
CA ASN A 207 21.93 -4.78 18.96
C ASN A 207 22.26 -5.35 17.57
N CYS A 208 23.55 -5.49 17.28
CA CYS A 208 24.07 -6.19 16.12
C CYS A 208 24.89 -7.41 16.56
N VAL A 209 24.61 -8.58 15.99
CA VAL A 209 25.39 -9.80 16.24
C VAL A 209 26.10 -10.22 14.96
N ILE A 210 27.43 -10.11 14.95
CA ILE A 210 28.30 -10.56 13.86
C ILE A 210 28.94 -11.88 14.27
N ARG A 211 28.39 -12.99 13.79
CA ARG A 211 28.95 -14.33 14.06
C ARG A 211 30.22 -14.63 13.26
N GLY A 212 30.44 -13.88 12.17
CA GLY A 212 31.63 -13.97 11.32
C GLY A 212 32.71 -12.94 11.68
N LYS A 213 33.53 -12.59 10.69
CA LYS A 213 34.58 -11.58 10.84
C LYS A 213 34.01 -10.18 10.59
N LEU A 214 34.15 -9.28 11.55
CA LEU A 214 34.02 -7.84 11.32
C LEU A 214 35.35 -7.29 10.82
N SER A 215 35.41 -6.98 9.53
CA SER A 215 36.49 -6.17 8.97
C SER A 215 36.00 -4.73 8.93
N ALA A 216 36.51 -3.91 9.84
CA ALA A 216 36.19 -2.50 9.91
C ALA A 216 37.48 -1.70 9.77
N ASN A 217 37.48 -0.75 8.84
CA ASN A 217 38.58 0.19 8.69
C ASN A 217 38.53 1.27 9.78
N GLN A 218 37.33 1.64 10.24
CA GLN A 218 37.08 2.63 11.28
C GLN A 218 35.92 2.18 12.17
N ILE A 219 36.05 2.40 13.48
CA ILE A 219 35.04 2.10 14.51
C ILE A 219 34.96 3.33 15.44
N GLU A 220 33.77 3.90 15.61
CA GLU A 220 33.50 5.02 16.54
C GLU A 220 32.91 4.46 17.85
N GLY A 221 33.63 4.60 18.97
CA GLY A 221 33.25 4.07 20.30
C GLY A 221 34.39 3.39 21.06
N ASP A 222 34.16 3.04 22.33
CA ASP A 222 35.19 2.46 23.19
C ASP A 222 35.60 1.06 22.72
N LEU A 223 36.78 0.99 22.10
CA LEU A 223 37.61 -0.22 22.08
C LEU A 223 38.55 -0.28 23.32
N VAL A 224 38.79 0.90 23.91
CA VAL A 224 39.73 1.24 24.99
C VAL A 224 39.12 2.35 25.85
N LYS A 225 39.27 2.29 27.17
CA LYS A 225 38.82 3.30 28.16
C LYS A 225 40.03 3.85 28.93
N THR A 226 40.16 5.16 29.13
CA THR A 226 41.32 5.76 29.85
C THR A 226 40.88 6.73 30.94
N VAL A 227 41.54 6.72 32.10
CA VAL A 227 41.30 7.62 33.24
C VAL A 227 42.62 8.15 33.82
N GLY A 228 42.62 9.37 34.39
CA GLY A 228 43.81 9.99 34.98
C GLY A 228 43.51 10.82 36.23
N LYS A 229 44.44 10.88 37.19
CA LYS A 229 44.25 11.59 38.47
C LYS A 229 45.58 11.99 39.15
N ALA A 230 45.66 13.23 39.63
CA ALA A 230 46.78 13.72 40.43
C ALA A 230 46.79 13.13 41.85
N PHE A 231 47.98 12.83 42.38
CA PHE A 231 48.12 12.32 43.73
C PHE A 231 47.72 13.38 44.78
N PRO A 232 47.03 12.99 45.86
CA PRO A 232 46.75 13.88 46.97
C PRO A 232 48.04 14.42 47.60
N ARG A 233 47.98 15.64 48.14
CA ARG A 233 49.09 16.29 48.84
C ARG A 233 48.66 16.67 50.24
N ASP A 234 49.55 16.56 51.23
CA ASP A 234 49.19 16.89 52.62
C ASP A 234 48.92 18.39 52.73
N SER A 235 47.75 18.74 53.26
CA SER A 235 47.28 20.12 53.44
C SER A 235 47.95 20.82 54.62
N ARG A 236 48.51 20.05 55.56
CA ARG A 236 49.18 20.56 56.78
C ARG A 236 50.66 20.88 56.54
N ALA A 237 51.17 20.51 55.37
CA ALA A 237 52.54 20.70 54.95
C ALA A 237 52.78 22.09 54.36
N PRO A 238 53.79 22.86 54.84
CA PRO A 238 54.16 24.15 54.23
C PRO A 238 54.53 24.02 52.75
N LYS A 239 55.17 22.90 52.38
CA LYS A 239 55.47 22.49 51.01
C LYS A 239 54.67 21.23 50.67
N ARG A 240 53.35 21.37 50.49
CA ARG A 240 52.34 20.35 50.09
C ARG A 240 52.94 19.11 49.40
N TRP A 241 53.48 18.17 50.17
CA TRP A 241 54.17 16.99 49.63
C TRP A 241 53.16 15.90 49.30
N PRO A 242 53.46 15.00 48.34
CA PRO A 242 52.59 13.88 48.01
C PRO A 242 52.29 13.01 49.22
N SER A 243 51.00 12.88 49.55
CA SER A 243 50.53 12.07 50.67
C SER A 243 49.07 11.72 50.48
N GLY A 244 48.78 10.43 50.31
CA GLY A 244 47.43 9.91 50.18
C GLY A 244 47.33 8.74 49.20
N THR A 245 46.10 8.26 48.98
CA THR A 245 45.83 7.10 48.13
C THR A 245 44.87 7.46 46.99
N ILE A 246 45.19 7.01 45.78
CA ILE A 246 44.23 6.93 44.68
C ILE A 246 43.78 5.48 44.54
N THR A 247 42.46 5.27 44.52
CA THR A 247 41.85 3.98 44.24
C THR A 247 41.28 4.00 42.82
N VAL A 248 41.78 3.12 41.97
CA VAL A 248 41.25 2.88 40.64
C VAL A 248 40.43 1.61 40.71
N ARG A 249 39.13 1.72 40.42
CA ARG A 249 38.24 0.57 40.31
C ARG A 249 37.90 0.37 38.84
N VAL A 250 38.35 -0.75 38.29
CA VAL A 250 37.95 -1.19 36.97
C VAL A 250 36.88 -2.26 37.18
N TYR A 251 35.65 -1.94 36.79
CA TYR A 251 34.54 -2.89 36.88
C TYR A 251 34.75 -4.03 35.91
N ASP A 252 34.37 -5.23 36.32
CA ASP A 252 34.36 -6.38 35.43
C ASP A 252 33.09 -6.42 34.55
N ASP A 253 32.87 -5.34 33.77
CA ASP A 253 31.66 -5.05 33.00
C ASP A 253 31.75 -5.42 31.52
N GLN A 254 32.90 -5.93 31.05
CA GLN A 254 33.14 -6.23 29.65
C GLN A 254 33.51 -7.71 29.44
N PRO A 255 32.97 -8.39 28.41
CA PRO A 255 33.15 -9.83 28.18
C PRO A 255 34.50 -10.21 27.54
N PHE A 256 35.50 -9.32 27.57
CA PHE A 256 36.81 -9.57 26.96
C PHE A 256 37.94 -9.25 27.94
N ASN A 257 39.03 -10.03 27.86
CA ASN A 257 40.25 -9.76 28.61
C ASN A 257 40.68 -8.32 28.33
N ARG A 258 40.97 -7.60 29.41
CA ARG A 258 41.46 -6.25 29.32
C ARG A 258 42.89 -6.20 29.79
N GLN A 259 43.62 -5.31 29.17
CA GLN A 259 44.93 -4.95 29.62
C GLN A 259 44.82 -3.57 30.23
N ILE A 260 45.18 -3.50 31.51
CA ILE A 260 45.30 -2.24 32.22
C ILE A 260 46.75 -1.80 32.07
N VAL A 261 46.99 -0.76 31.30
CA VAL A 261 48.30 -0.15 31.15
C VAL A 261 48.37 1.04 32.10
N ILE A 262 49.35 0.99 32.98
CA ILE A 262 49.79 2.10 33.82
C ILE A 262 51.06 2.66 33.17
N PRO A 263 50.96 3.81 32.49
CA PRO A 263 52.13 4.53 32.02
C PRO A 263 53.05 4.93 33.18
N ALA A 264 54.25 5.39 32.86
CA ALA A 264 55.25 5.77 33.85
C ALA A 264 54.71 6.77 34.90
N VAL A 265 54.69 6.32 36.16
CA VAL A 265 54.51 7.14 37.37
C VAL A 265 55.89 7.39 37.95
N ALA A 266 56.42 8.59 37.75
CA ALA A 266 57.73 8.99 38.25
C ALA A 266 57.59 9.63 39.63
N PHE A 267 58.46 9.25 40.57
CA PHE A 267 58.48 9.83 41.91
C PHE A 267 59.91 9.96 42.44
N SER A 268 60.16 11.01 43.20
CA SER A 268 61.48 11.30 43.77
C SER A 268 61.36 11.89 45.16
N GLY A 269 62.35 11.60 46.00
CA GLY A 269 62.64 12.46 47.14
C GLY A 269 63.53 13.63 46.71
N ALA A 270 64.30 14.18 47.65
CA ALA A 270 65.29 15.21 47.39
C ALA A 270 66.43 15.16 48.40
N ARG A 271 67.66 15.41 47.93
CA ARG A 271 68.82 15.69 48.79
C ARG A 271 68.90 17.19 49.05
N HIS A 272 69.21 17.53 50.29
CA HIS A 272 69.48 18.89 50.73
C HIS A 272 70.84 18.92 51.41
N GLU A 273 71.81 19.49 50.72
CA GLU A 273 73.17 19.67 51.22
C GLU A 273 73.20 20.77 52.30
N ARG A 274 73.93 20.52 53.39
CA ARG A 274 74.30 21.53 54.40
C ARG A 274 75.77 21.41 54.74
N GLU A 275 76.34 22.47 55.31
CA GLU A 275 77.78 22.60 55.62
C GLU A 275 78.39 21.41 56.38
N ASN A 276 77.63 20.72 57.25
CA ASN A 276 78.14 19.63 58.10
C ASN A 276 77.27 18.34 58.10
N SER A 277 76.16 18.29 57.35
CA SER A 277 75.33 17.08 57.21
C SER A 277 74.33 17.15 56.06
N ASP A 278 74.21 16.08 55.29
CA ASP A 278 73.15 15.96 54.28
C ASP A 278 71.81 15.59 54.93
N THR A 279 70.76 16.29 54.51
CA THR A 279 69.38 16.01 54.91
C THR A 279 68.58 15.52 53.70
N TYR A 280 67.71 14.53 53.90
CA TYR A 280 67.02 13.84 52.80
C TYR A 280 65.51 13.92 52.98
N SER A 281 64.80 14.06 51.86
CA SER A 281 63.36 13.85 51.76
C SER A 281 63.13 12.50 51.10
N SER A 282 62.18 11.73 51.61
CA SER A 282 61.79 10.45 51.01
C SER A 282 60.46 10.59 50.25
N CYS A 283 60.30 9.80 49.20
CA CYS A 283 59.03 9.58 48.53
C CYS A 283 58.83 8.10 48.31
N ARG A 284 57.81 7.51 48.92
CA ARG A 284 57.48 6.10 48.77
C ARG A 284 56.20 5.96 47.98
N LEU A 285 56.25 5.11 46.97
CA LEU A 285 55.07 4.66 46.24
C LEU A 285 54.83 3.19 46.56
N ILE A 286 53.63 2.90 47.04
CA ILE A 286 53.10 1.56 47.22
C ILE A 286 51.97 1.38 46.22
N VAL A 287 52.07 0.35 45.38
CA VAL A 287 51.00 -0.07 44.48
C VAL A 287 50.50 -1.41 44.97
N LYS A 288 49.19 -1.48 45.25
CA LYS A 288 48.52 -2.72 45.60
C LYS A 288 47.55 -3.11 44.51
N LYS A 289 47.55 -4.38 44.15
CA LYS A 289 46.53 -5.03 43.32
C LYS A 289 45.69 -5.90 44.23
N ASN A 290 44.41 -5.56 44.38
CA ASN A 290 43.48 -6.30 45.22
C ASN A 290 44.02 -6.53 46.65
N GLY A 291 44.58 -5.48 47.26
CA GLY A 291 45.16 -5.53 48.60
C GLY A 291 46.58 -6.13 48.69
N ALA A 292 47.02 -6.90 47.68
CA ALA A 292 48.39 -7.43 47.63
C ALA A 292 49.36 -6.40 47.06
N GLU A 293 50.48 -6.19 47.75
CA GLU A 293 51.53 -5.28 47.30
C GLU A 293 52.25 -5.85 46.06
N ILE A 294 52.26 -5.08 44.97
CA ILE A 294 52.94 -5.42 43.71
C ILE A 294 54.12 -4.49 43.42
N TYR A 295 54.18 -3.36 44.10
CA TYR A 295 55.31 -2.44 44.04
C TYR A 295 55.40 -1.66 45.34
N ASN A 296 56.61 -1.53 45.87
CA ASN A 296 56.88 -0.76 47.07
C ASN A 296 58.34 -0.37 47.05
N ARG A 297 58.59 0.89 46.69
CA ARG A 297 59.93 1.47 46.70
C ARG A 297 59.90 2.86 47.27
N THR A 298 60.99 3.20 47.93
CA THR A 298 61.25 4.53 48.48
C THR A 298 62.37 5.16 47.67
N ALA A 299 62.09 6.30 47.06
CA ALA A 299 63.08 7.17 46.44
C ALA A 299 63.62 8.14 47.49
N MET A 300 64.93 8.37 47.47
CA MET A 300 65.61 9.38 48.31
C MET A 300 66.13 10.49 47.42
N ASP A 301 67.40 10.48 47.03
CA ASP A 301 68.01 11.48 46.15
C ASP A 301 67.90 11.15 44.64
N ASN A 302 67.26 10.04 44.30
CA ASN A 302 67.04 9.59 42.94
C ASN A 302 65.55 9.66 42.52
N THR A 303 65.31 9.60 41.21
CA THR A 303 63.96 9.41 40.65
C THR A 303 63.74 7.93 40.36
N LEU A 304 62.62 7.39 40.83
CA LEU A 304 62.15 6.05 40.50
C LEU A 304 60.90 6.15 39.63
N VAL A 305 60.67 5.11 38.82
CA VAL A 305 59.52 5.02 37.93
C VAL A 305 58.79 3.71 38.17
N TYR A 306 57.47 3.79 38.34
CA TYR A 306 56.58 2.65 38.23
C TYR A 306 55.87 2.69 36.88
N SER A 307 55.95 1.61 36.11
CA SER A 307 55.06 1.37 34.97
C SER A 307 54.58 -0.06 35.07
N GLY A 308 53.39 -0.32 34.55
CA GLY A 308 52.78 -1.63 34.70
C GLY A 308 51.87 -1.95 33.53
N VAL A 309 52.03 -3.14 32.99
CA VAL A 309 51.01 -3.75 32.14
C VAL A 309 50.38 -4.84 32.97
N ILE A 310 49.18 -4.55 33.48
CA ILE A 310 48.44 -5.43 34.35
C ILE A 310 47.37 -6.10 33.53
N ASP A 311 47.50 -7.41 33.40
CA ASP A 311 46.41 -8.20 32.87
C ASP A 311 45.24 -8.17 33.84
N MET A 312 44.08 -7.81 33.31
CA MET A 312 42.77 -8.00 33.92
C MET A 312 42.02 -9.04 33.08
N PRO A 313 42.26 -10.33 33.35
CA PRO A 313 41.44 -11.38 32.78
C PRO A 313 39.98 -11.15 33.15
N ALA A 314 39.07 -11.25 32.18
CA ALA A 314 37.63 -11.14 32.44
C ALA A 314 37.19 -12.30 33.37
N GLY A 315 36.25 -12.03 34.28
CA GLY A 315 35.69 -13.00 35.23
C GLY A 315 36.50 -13.25 36.50
N ARG A 316 37.53 -12.45 36.80
CA ARG A 316 38.33 -12.57 38.06
C ARG A 316 37.86 -11.60 39.15
N GLY A 317 36.71 -10.95 38.93
CA GLY A 317 36.16 -9.91 39.81
C GLY A 317 36.70 -8.53 39.49
N ASP A 318 36.03 -7.50 40.01
CA ASP A 318 36.48 -6.12 39.87
C ASP A 318 37.94 -5.99 40.30
N MET A 319 38.70 -5.26 39.51
CA MET A 319 40.08 -4.98 39.86
C MET A 319 40.14 -3.66 40.61
N THR A 320 40.77 -3.71 41.77
CA THR A 320 41.12 -2.52 42.53
C THR A 320 42.63 -2.36 42.51
N LEU A 321 43.07 -1.22 41.97
CA LEU A 321 44.45 -0.78 42.08
C LEU A 321 44.51 0.40 43.05
N GLU A 322 45.30 0.25 44.11
CA GLU A 322 45.54 1.30 45.08
C GLU A 322 46.95 1.82 44.92
N PHE A 323 47.06 3.13 44.71
CA PHE A 323 48.33 3.83 44.60
C PHE A 323 48.46 4.75 45.81
N SER A 324 49.22 4.30 46.80
CA SER A 324 49.49 5.06 48.02
C SER A 324 50.85 5.70 47.93
N VAL A 325 50.88 7.03 48.03
CA VAL A 325 52.11 7.81 48.12
C VAL A 325 52.25 8.35 49.53
N SER A 326 53.46 8.28 50.07
CA SER A 326 53.82 8.96 51.30
C SER A 326 55.22 9.55 51.21
N ALA A 327 55.36 10.75 51.75
CA ALA A 327 56.64 11.40 51.95
C ALA A 327 56.82 11.62 53.45
N TRP A 328 57.99 11.28 53.97
CA TRP A 328 58.32 11.56 55.36
C TRP A 328 59.70 12.16 55.50
N TRP A 329 59.83 12.73 56.66
CA TRP A 329 60.99 13.42 57.16
C TRP A 329 62.16 12.46 57.40
N VAL A 330 63.31 12.72 56.78
CA VAL A 330 64.59 12.12 57.18
C VAL A 330 65.55 13.25 57.63
N ASN A 331 66.20 13.08 58.78
CA ASN A 331 67.29 13.95 59.29
C ASN A 331 66.98 15.47 59.42
N GLY A 332 65.92 15.92 60.09
CA GLY A 332 65.80 17.35 60.46
C GLY A 332 65.16 18.38 59.44
N TRP A 333 64.81 18.01 58.19
CA TRP A 333 64.12 18.86 57.19
C TRP A 333 62.67 18.52 56.71
N TYR A 334 61.90 19.54 56.26
CA TYR A 334 60.57 19.36 55.61
C TYR A 334 60.66 18.59 54.27
N PRO A 335 59.78 17.60 54.01
CA PRO A 335 59.86 16.80 52.79
C PRO A 335 59.64 17.65 51.51
N THR A 336 60.58 17.61 50.58
CA THR A 336 60.38 18.03 49.19
C THR A 336 60.39 16.80 48.29
N ALA A 337 59.24 16.15 48.24
CA ALA A 337 59.02 14.97 47.40
C ALA A 337 58.17 15.34 46.18
N SER A 338 58.42 14.64 45.07
CA SER A 338 57.67 14.80 43.84
C SER A 338 57.06 13.47 43.40
N ILE A 339 55.89 13.53 42.75
CA ILE A 339 55.27 12.41 42.05
C ILE A 339 54.47 12.95 40.85
N SER A 340 54.52 12.25 39.72
CA SER A 340 53.67 12.54 38.57
C SER A 340 52.24 12.05 38.79
N ASP A 341 51.30 12.53 37.96
CA ASP A 341 49.92 12.06 38.01
C ASP A 341 49.81 10.59 37.59
N LEU A 342 48.76 9.91 38.08
CA LEU A 342 48.43 8.56 37.68
C LEU A 342 47.61 8.58 36.40
N LEU A 343 48.03 7.81 35.40
CA LEU A 343 47.22 7.49 34.22
C LEU A 343 46.93 5.99 34.21
N VAL A 344 45.73 5.61 33.79
CA VAL A 344 45.29 4.22 33.64
C VAL A 344 44.54 4.07 32.33
N VAL A 345 45.07 3.23 31.46
CA VAL A 345 44.44 2.83 30.20
C VAL A 345 43.91 1.42 30.35
N VAL A 346 42.67 1.17 29.98
CA VAL A 346 42.01 -0.15 29.99
C VAL A 346 41.61 -0.47 28.56
N MET A 347 42.36 -1.35 27.90
CA MET A 347 42.09 -1.73 26.52
C MET A 347 41.68 -3.19 26.41
N LYS A 348 40.95 -3.57 25.35
CA LYS A 348 40.84 -4.97 24.97
C LYS A 348 42.25 -5.55 24.75
N LYS A 349 42.59 -6.65 25.42
CA LYS A 349 43.87 -7.33 25.25
C LYS A 349 43.92 -7.95 23.84
N ALA A 350 44.84 -7.46 23.01
CA ALA A 350 45.02 -7.94 21.63
C ALA A 350 45.39 -9.43 21.62
N THR A 351 44.92 -10.18 20.61
CA THR A 351 45.07 -11.65 20.56
C THR A 351 45.85 -12.15 19.34
N ALA A 352 46.19 -11.31 18.35
CA ALA A 352 47.07 -11.64 17.22
C ALA A 352 47.41 -10.40 16.36
N GLY A 353 48.47 -10.48 15.54
CA GLY A 353 48.70 -9.57 14.40
C GLY A 353 49.80 -8.51 14.55
N ILE A 354 50.54 -8.50 15.66
CA ILE A 354 51.71 -7.62 15.85
C ILE A 354 52.95 -8.51 15.95
N THR A 355 53.88 -8.32 15.01
CA THR A 355 55.21 -8.92 15.06
C THR A 355 56.20 -7.81 15.37
N ILE A 356 57.07 -8.02 16.36
CA ILE A 356 58.18 -7.12 16.68
C ILE A 356 59.43 -7.78 16.11
N SER A 357 60.09 -7.14 15.15
CA SER A 357 61.36 -7.58 14.58
C SER A 357 62.54 -7.06 15.37
#